data_AF-A0A1G0IB17-F1
#
_entry.id   AF-A0A1G0IB17-F1
#
_cell.length_a   1.000
_cell.length_b   1.000
_cell.length_c   1.000
_cell.angle_alpha   90.00
_cell.angle_beta   90.00
_cell.angle_gamma   90.00
#
_symmetry.space_group_name_H-M   'P 1'
#
loop_
_entity.id
_entity.type
_entity.pdbx_description
1 polymer ?
#
loop_
_entity_poly.entity_id
_entity_poly.type
_entity_poly.pdbx_seq_one_letter_code
_entity_poly.pdbx_strand_id
1 'polypeptide(L)'
;MSSDTYPPNENQQEIEPDADAAAGDEARRIGELEAANTELNDRILRLAAELENTRRRADREKADASRYAIASFARELLAVADTFERALDIAPAEGDAVSAEAVSGFVTGVKLTERTLAAALERHGVRKIDPKGEKFDPNLHQAVAQAPAPGVPAGFVAMTAQPGFVIGDRVLRAAMVIVSTGGDAPTPENGAHIDTSA
;
A
#
# COMPACT_ATOMS: atom_id res chain seq x y z
N MET A 1 3.44 94.95 73.38
CA MET A 1 3.89 93.56 73.18
C MET A 1 2.84 92.93 72.27
N SER A 2 3.06 93.01 70.95
CA SER A 2 3.65 91.94 70.11
C SER A 2 2.57 90.92 69.76
N SER A 3 1.98 91.02 68.55
CA SER A 3 2.38 90.27 67.35
C SER A 3 2.38 88.76 67.57
N ASP A 4 1.45 88.03 66.95
CA ASP A 4 1.88 87.20 65.82
C ASP A 4 0.70 86.76 64.94
N THR A 5 0.99 86.83 63.65
CA THR A 5 0.16 86.42 62.52
C THR A 5 0.49 84.97 62.19
N TYR A 6 -0.49 84.17 61.78
CA TYR A 6 -0.23 83.16 60.75
C TYR A 6 -1.46 83.00 59.83
N PRO A 7 -1.29 83.06 58.50
CA PRO A 7 -2.37 82.94 57.52
C PRO A 7 -2.72 81.45 57.25
N PRO A 8 -3.84 81.17 56.56
CA PRO A 8 -4.29 79.80 56.28
C PRO A 8 -3.41 79.15 55.22
N ASN A 9 -3.10 77.86 55.40
CA ASN A 9 -2.28 77.09 54.48
C ASN A 9 -3.13 76.69 53.24
N GLU A 10 -2.80 77.28 52.10
CA GLU A 10 -3.31 76.91 50.78
C GLU A 10 -2.63 75.64 50.24
N ASN A 11 -3.34 74.96 49.34
CA ASN A 11 -2.89 73.89 48.44
C ASN A 11 -2.67 72.48 49.01
N GLN A 12 -3.79 71.76 49.15
CA GLN A 12 -3.89 70.41 48.63
C GLN A 12 -4.64 70.48 47.29
N GLN A 13 -3.90 70.56 46.18
CA GLN A 13 -4.45 70.22 44.87
C GLN A 13 -4.38 68.69 44.77
N GLU A 14 -5.51 68.04 45.01
CA GLU A 14 -5.75 66.68 44.54
C GLU A 14 -5.74 66.72 43.01
N ILE A 15 -4.71 66.13 42.41
CA ILE A 15 -4.63 65.90 40.97
C ILE A 15 -5.58 64.74 40.70
N GLU A 16 -6.85 65.04 40.43
CA GLU A 16 -7.76 64.05 39.83
C GLU A 16 -7.27 63.71 38.42
N PRO A 17 -7.23 62.42 38.05
CA PRO A 17 -6.88 62.05 36.69
C PRO A 17 -7.97 62.58 35.74
N ASP A 18 -7.55 63.30 34.70
CA ASP A 18 -8.43 63.87 33.68
C ASP A 18 -9.19 62.74 32.96
N ALA A 19 -10.47 62.56 33.32
CA ALA A 19 -11.33 61.49 32.84
C ALA A 19 -11.55 61.54 31.31
N ASP A 20 -11.38 62.71 30.71
CA ASP A 20 -11.51 62.91 29.26
C ASP A 20 -10.29 62.35 28.50
N ALA A 21 -9.09 62.45 29.09
CA ALA A 21 -7.88 61.84 28.55
C ALA A 21 -7.92 60.30 28.62
N ALA A 22 -8.47 59.74 29.71
CA ALA A 22 -8.64 58.29 29.87
C ALA A 22 -9.67 57.70 28.89
N ALA A 23 -10.79 58.39 28.67
CA ALA A 23 -11.80 57.99 27.68
C ALA A 23 -11.26 58.03 26.23
N GLY A 24 -10.42 59.02 25.91
CA GLY A 24 -9.76 59.12 24.61
C GLY A 24 -8.70 58.03 24.35
N ASP A 25 -7.98 57.58 25.38
CA ASP A 25 -7.05 56.45 25.30
C ASP A 25 -7.78 55.11 25.09
N GLU A 26 -8.91 54.91 25.79
CA GLU A 26 -9.72 53.69 25.66
C GLU A 26 -10.39 53.59 24.28
N ALA A 27 -10.93 54.70 23.76
CA ALA A 27 -11.47 54.75 22.40
C ALA A 27 -10.40 54.45 21.32
N ARG A 28 -9.17 54.96 21.49
CA ARG A 28 -8.05 54.61 20.61
C ARG A 28 -7.71 53.13 20.69
N ARG A 29 -7.67 52.56 21.90
CA ARG A 29 -7.36 51.14 22.10
C ARG A 29 -8.41 50.21 21.48
N ILE A 30 -9.69 50.56 21.59
CA ILE A 30 -10.79 49.83 20.95
C ILE A 30 -10.63 49.86 19.42
N GLY A 31 -10.36 51.04 18.84
CA GLY A 31 -10.15 51.16 17.39
C GLY A 31 -8.94 50.35 16.88
N GLU A 32 -7.83 50.32 17.62
CA GLU A 32 -6.67 49.46 17.29
C GLU A 32 -7.03 47.97 17.30
N LEU A 33 -7.79 47.52 18.31
CA LEU A 33 -8.21 46.13 18.44
C LEU A 33 -9.20 45.73 17.35
N GLU A 34 -10.14 46.60 16.98
CA GLU A 34 -11.08 46.36 15.87
C GLU A 34 -10.36 46.27 14.52
N ALA A 35 -9.38 47.15 14.27
CA ALA A 35 -8.54 47.10 13.08
C ALA A 35 -7.72 45.78 13.03
N ALA A 36 -7.08 45.40 14.13
CA ALA A 36 -6.34 44.14 14.22
C ALA A 36 -7.25 42.91 14.05
N ASN A 37 -8.47 42.94 14.60
CA ASN A 37 -9.45 41.86 14.42
C ASN A 37 -9.88 41.73 12.96
N THR A 38 -10.11 42.85 12.29
CA THR A 38 -10.45 42.89 10.86
C THR A 38 -9.31 42.31 10.01
N GLU A 39 -8.06 42.72 10.27
CA GLU A 39 -6.89 42.18 9.57
C GLU A 39 -6.73 40.67 9.79
N LEU A 40 -6.95 40.20 11.02
CA LEU A 40 -6.91 38.77 11.36
C LEU A 40 -8.01 37.98 10.65
N ASN A 41 -9.25 38.48 10.62
CA ASN A 41 -10.36 37.84 9.92
C ASN A 41 -10.09 37.74 8.42
N ASP A 42 -9.60 38.81 7.81
CA ASP A 42 -9.21 38.82 6.40
C ASP A 42 -8.10 37.79 6.12
N ARG A 43 -7.12 37.70 7.02
CA ARG A 43 -6.04 36.72 6.92
C ARG A 43 -6.58 35.30 7.04
N ILE A 44 -7.47 35.04 7.99
CA ILE A 44 -8.10 33.72 8.18
C ILE A 44 -8.92 33.32 6.96
N LEU A 45 -9.73 34.23 6.41
CA LEU A 45 -10.54 33.97 5.22
C LEU A 45 -9.66 33.66 4.00
N ARG A 46 -8.57 34.41 3.79
CA ARG A 46 -7.59 34.13 2.74
C ARG A 46 -6.94 32.76 2.94
N LEU A 47 -6.48 32.44 4.15
CA LEU A 47 -5.89 31.14 4.46
C LEU A 47 -6.89 30.00 4.28
N ALA A 48 -8.15 30.17 4.67
CA ALA A 48 -9.20 29.18 4.46
C ALA A 48 -9.44 28.91 2.96
N ALA A 49 -9.44 29.96 2.14
CA ALA A 49 -9.55 29.83 0.69
C ALA A 49 -8.33 29.14 0.07
N GLU A 50 -7.11 29.46 0.52
CA GLU A 50 -5.88 28.81 0.07
C GLU A 50 -5.83 27.32 0.44
N LEU A 51 -6.29 26.98 1.65
CA LEU A 51 -6.39 25.59 2.11
C LEU A 51 -7.39 24.80 1.27
N GLU A 52 -8.58 25.36 1.01
CA GLU A 52 -9.59 24.70 0.18
C GLU A 52 -9.10 24.52 -1.27
N ASN A 53 -8.42 25.52 -1.84
CA ASN A 53 -7.85 25.41 -3.18
C ASN A 53 -6.75 24.33 -3.25
N THR A 54 -5.86 24.31 -2.26
CA THR A 54 -4.82 23.29 -2.12
C THR A 54 -5.42 21.91 -1.96
N ARG A 55 -6.44 21.76 -1.11
CA ARG A 55 -7.16 20.50 -0.90
C ARG A 55 -7.79 20.00 -2.20
N ARG A 56 -8.55 20.85 -2.90
CA ARG A 56 -9.16 20.50 -4.20
C ARG A 56 -8.12 20.10 -5.24
N ARG A 57 -6.98 20.78 -5.27
CA ARG A 57 -5.88 20.42 -6.16
C ARG A 57 -5.29 19.05 -5.79
N ALA A 58 -5.01 18.81 -4.52
CA ALA A 58 -4.48 17.54 -4.03
C ALA A 58 -5.45 16.37 -4.30
N ASP A 59 -6.75 16.58 -4.14
CA ASP A 59 -7.78 15.57 -4.44
C ASP A 59 -7.79 15.21 -5.94
N ARG A 60 -7.64 16.20 -6.83
CA ARG A 60 -7.49 15.95 -8.27
C ARG A 60 -6.21 15.21 -8.60
N GLU A 61 -5.08 15.64 -8.05
CA GLU A 61 -3.78 14.98 -8.27
C GLU A 61 -3.78 13.55 -7.75
N LYS A 62 -4.42 13.28 -6.60
CA LYS A 62 -4.60 11.93 -6.07
C LYS A 62 -5.49 11.07 -6.97
N ALA A 63 -6.58 11.65 -7.50
CA ALA A 63 -7.46 10.95 -8.43
C ALA A 63 -6.73 10.60 -9.73
N ASP A 64 -5.98 11.54 -10.29
CA ASP A 64 -5.18 11.33 -11.50
C ASP A 64 -4.06 10.31 -11.26
N ALA A 65 -3.31 10.44 -10.16
CA ALA A 65 -2.28 9.47 -9.78
C ALA A 65 -2.86 8.06 -9.64
N SER A 66 -4.04 7.92 -9.04
CA SER A 66 -4.72 6.62 -8.92
C SER A 66 -5.19 6.10 -10.28
N ARG A 67 -5.76 6.96 -11.12
CA ARG A 67 -6.25 6.61 -12.46
C ARG A 67 -5.13 6.13 -13.39
N TYR A 68 -3.95 6.75 -13.29
CA TYR A 68 -2.80 6.47 -14.14
C TYR A 68 -1.70 5.65 -13.45
N ALA A 69 -1.94 5.16 -12.23
CA ALA A 69 -0.97 4.37 -11.45
C ALA A 69 -0.45 3.14 -12.21
N ILE A 70 -1.33 2.48 -12.98
CA ILE A 70 -0.99 1.27 -13.74
C ILE A 70 -0.40 1.57 -15.13
N ALA A 71 -0.23 2.83 -15.52
CA ALA A 71 0.12 3.18 -16.90
C ALA A 71 1.50 2.64 -17.33
N SER A 72 2.46 2.60 -16.42
CA SER A 72 3.78 1.99 -16.67
C SER A 72 3.67 0.47 -16.79
N PHE A 73 2.97 -0.18 -15.86
CA PHE A 73 2.73 -1.62 -15.89
C PHE A 73 1.97 -2.08 -17.14
N ALA A 74 0.92 -1.33 -17.53
CA ALA A 74 0.15 -1.59 -18.74
C ALA A 74 1.03 -1.51 -19.99
N ARG A 75 1.98 -0.56 -20.05
CA ARG A 75 2.95 -0.46 -21.14
C ARG A 75 3.88 -1.66 -21.22
N GLU A 76 4.33 -2.20 -20.09
CA GLU A 76 5.14 -3.43 -20.10
C GLU A 76 4.32 -4.65 -20.56
N LEU A 77 3.03 -4.71 -20.20
CA LEU A 77 2.14 -5.79 -20.62
C LEU A 77 1.84 -5.77 -22.13
N LEU A 78 1.95 -4.62 -22.81
CA LEU A 78 1.84 -4.56 -24.27
C LEU A 78 2.92 -5.41 -24.95
N ALA A 79 4.16 -5.40 -24.45
CA ALA A 79 5.23 -6.22 -25.02
C ALA A 79 4.95 -7.73 -24.87
N VAL A 80 4.24 -8.13 -23.81
CA VAL A 80 3.77 -9.50 -23.62
C VAL A 80 2.70 -9.84 -24.65
N ALA A 81 1.73 -8.94 -24.87
CA ALA A 81 0.69 -9.10 -25.88
C ALA A 81 1.29 -9.27 -27.29
N ASP A 82 2.23 -8.40 -27.68
CA ASP A 82 2.91 -8.48 -28.98
C ASP A 82 3.67 -9.81 -29.16
N THR A 83 4.23 -10.35 -28.07
CA THR A 83 4.98 -11.61 -28.12
C THR A 83 4.05 -12.82 -28.18
N PHE A 84 2.87 -12.74 -27.55
CA PHE A 84 1.82 -13.74 -27.74
C PHE A 84 1.28 -13.74 -29.17
N GLU A 85 1.01 -12.57 -29.76
CA GLU A 85 0.54 -12.46 -31.14
C GLU A 85 1.55 -13.09 -32.12
N ARG A 86 2.84 -12.76 -31.98
CA ARG A 86 3.92 -13.42 -32.75
C ARG A 86 3.99 -14.92 -32.56
N ALA A 87 3.72 -15.43 -31.35
CA ALA A 87 3.72 -16.87 -31.10
C ALA A 87 2.54 -17.56 -31.79
N LEU A 88 1.39 -16.89 -31.89
CA LEU A 88 0.21 -17.38 -32.59
C LEU A 88 0.37 -17.36 -34.12
N ASP A 89 1.08 -16.39 -34.68
CA ASP A 89 1.38 -16.36 -36.12
C ASP A 89 2.22 -17.58 -36.59
N ILE A 90 2.96 -18.19 -35.67
CA ILE A 90 3.78 -19.40 -35.92
C ILE A 90 2.95 -20.68 -35.69
N ALA A 91 1.78 -20.57 -35.06
CA ALA A 91 0.94 -21.72 -34.80
C ALA A 91 0.37 -22.28 -36.12
N PRO A 92 0.39 -23.62 -36.32
CA PRO A 92 -0.19 -24.23 -37.52
C PRO A 92 -1.70 -23.94 -37.59
N ALA A 93 -2.21 -23.65 -38.79
CA ALA A 93 -3.64 -23.40 -39.00
C ALA A 93 -4.46 -24.71 -38.94
N GLU A 94 -5.77 -24.59 -38.73
CA GLU A 94 -6.66 -25.75 -38.80
C GLU A 94 -6.57 -26.43 -40.17
N GLY A 95 -6.17 -27.70 -40.18
CA GLY A 95 -6.01 -28.50 -41.40
C GLY A 95 -4.57 -28.61 -41.91
N ASP A 96 -3.62 -27.86 -41.36
CA ASP A 96 -2.21 -28.00 -41.71
C ASP A 96 -1.60 -29.27 -41.11
N ALA A 97 -0.67 -29.88 -41.85
CA ALA A 97 0.16 -30.93 -41.30
C ALA A 97 1.10 -30.33 -40.25
N VAL A 98 0.89 -30.68 -38.98
CA VAL A 98 1.70 -30.21 -37.86
C VAL A 98 3.09 -30.86 -37.93
N SER A 99 4.10 -30.09 -38.33
CA SER A 99 5.49 -30.53 -38.28
C SER A 99 6.06 -30.43 -36.85
N ALA A 100 7.06 -31.26 -36.53
CA ALA A 100 7.73 -31.21 -35.24
C ALA A 100 8.43 -29.84 -35.03
N GLU A 101 8.91 -29.24 -36.12
CA GLU A 101 9.54 -27.93 -36.15
C GLU A 101 8.54 -26.82 -35.80
N ALA A 102 7.30 -26.87 -36.32
CA ALA A 102 6.25 -25.91 -36.00
C ALA A 102 5.85 -25.98 -34.52
N VAL A 103 5.70 -27.18 -33.96
CA VAL A 103 5.42 -27.38 -32.52
C VAL A 103 6.57 -26.84 -31.67
N SER A 104 7.82 -27.14 -32.05
CA SER A 104 9.01 -26.66 -31.33
C SER A 104 9.11 -25.13 -31.35
N GLY A 105 8.84 -24.50 -32.49
CA GLY A 105 8.78 -23.05 -32.66
C GLY A 105 7.71 -22.41 -31.77
N PHE A 106 6.49 -22.96 -31.79
CA PHE A 106 5.39 -22.50 -30.93
C PHE A 106 5.72 -22.62 -29.43
N VAL A 107 6.23 -23.78 -28.98
CA VAL A 107 6.63 -23.98 -27.58
C VAL A 107 7.72 -23.00 -27.16
N THR A 108 8.66 -22.69 -28.07
CA THR A 108 9.71 -21.69 -27.82
C THR A 108 9.12 -20.29 -27.69
N GLY A 109 8.19 -19.92 -28.56
CA GLY A 109 7.45 -18.65 -28.49
C GLY A 109 6.71 -18.48 -27.16
N VAL A 110 5.95 -19.50 -26.74
CA VAL A 110 5.22 -19.49 -25.47
C VAL A 110 6.16 -19.38 -24.27
N LYS A 111 7.28 -20.10 -24.25
CA LYS A 111 8.30 -19.99 -23.19
C LYS A 111 8.94 -18.61 -23.15
N LEU A 112 9.17 -17.99 -24.30
CA LEU A 112 9.68 -16.61 -24.36
C LEU A 112 8.66 -15.64 -23.74
N THR A 113 7.39 -15.80 -24.07
CA THR A 113 6.34 -14.93 -23.52
C THR A 113 6.19 -15.10 -22.01
N GLU A 114 6.27 -16.32 -21.48
CA GLU A 114 6.25 -16.58 -20.04
C GLU A 114 7.38 -15.86 -19.31
N ARG A 115 8.60 -15.89 -19.86
CA ARG A 115 9.74 -15.14 -19.32
C ARG A 115 9.55 -13.63 -19.38
N THR A 116 9.05 -13.11 -20.51
CA THR A 116 8.78 -11.67 -20.66
C THR A 116 7.74 -11.20 -19.65
N LEU A 117 6.67 -11.98 -19.43
CA LEU A 117 5.66 -11.69 -18.43
C LEU A 117 6.23 -11.73 -17.01
N ALA A 118 7.02 -12.75 -16.67
CA ALA A 118 7.66 -12.86 -15.37
C ALA A 118 8.58 -11.66 -15.08
N ALA A 119 9.39 -11.25 -16.05
CA ALA A 119 10.27 -10.09 -15.93
C ALA A 119 9.49 -8.78 -15.75
N ALA A 120 8.37 -8.60 -16.47
CA ALA A 120 7.52 -7.43 -16.31
C ALA A 120 6.88 -7.37 -14.91
N LEU A 121 6.41 -8.51 -14.40
CA LEU A 121 5.88 -8.60 -13.03
C LEU A 121 6.94 -8.22 -11.98
N GLU A 122 8.15 -8.78 -12.10
CA GLU A 122 9.23 -8.52 -11.15
C GLU A 122 9.67 -7.05 -11.14
N ARG A 123 9.77 -6.40 -12.31
CA ARG A 123 10.11 -4.97 -12.42
C ARG A 123 9.11 -4.06 -11.71
N HIS A 124 7.86 -4.49 -11.64
CA HIS A 124 6.79 -3.80 -10.91
C HIS A 124 6.61 -4.28 -9.47
N GLY A 125 7.58 -5.03 -8.94
CA GLY A 125 7.60 -5.50 -7.56
C GLY A 125 6.67 -6.68 -7.27
N VAL A 126 6.10 -7.30 -8.31
CA VAL A 126 5.28 -8.50 -8.18
C VAL A 126 6.16 -9.74 -8.22
N ARG A 127 6.21 -10.50 -7.13
CA ARG A 127 6.96 -11.76 -7.05
C ARG A 127 6.03 -12.96 -7.02
N LYS A 128 6.42 -14.02 -7.72
CA LYS A 128 5.77 -15.34 -7.68
C LYS A 128 6.15 -16.08 -6.40
N ILE A 129 5.18 -16.76 -5.80
CA ILE A 129 5.36 -17.64 -4.63
C ILE A 129 5.09 -19.07 -5.09
N ASP A 130 6.09 -19.95 -4.96
CA ASP A 130 5.98 -21.37 -5.27
C ASP A 130 6.62 -22.18 -4.13
N PRO A 131 5.89 -22.38 -3.01
CA PRO A 131 6.46 -22.76 -1.73
C PRO A 131 6.65 -24.28 -1.59
N LYS A 132 6.88 -25.00 -2.70
CA LYS A 132 7.01 -26.46 -2.67
C LYS A 132 8.19 -26.88 -1.79
N GLY A 133 7.92 -27.69 -0.76
CA GLY A 133 8.93 -28.12 0.20
C GLY A 133 9.24 -27.10 1.30
N GLU A 134 8.57 -25.95 1.32
CA GLU A 134 8.68 -24.95 2.39
C GLU A 134 7.65 -25.22 3.50
N LYS A 135 7.87 -24.60 4.66
CA LYS A 135 6.90 -24.66 5.76
C LYS A 135 5.62 -23.91 5.37
N PHE A 136 4.47 -24.48 5.71
CA PHE A 136 3.20 -23.82 5.46
C PHE A 136 3.08 -22.50 6.26
N ASP A 137 2.86 -21.38 5.57
CA ASP A 137 2.55 -20.07 6.15
C ASP A 137 1.10 -19.68 5.78
N PRO A 138 0.18 -19.58 6.75
CA PRO A 138 -1.20 -19.15 6.50
C PRO A 138 -1.36 -17.75 5.89
N ASN A 139 -0.36 -16.87 6.04
CA ASN A 139 -0.43 -15.52 5.47
C ASN A 139 -0.19 -15.52 3.96
N LEU A 140 0.62 -16.46 3.46
CA LEU A 140 1.05 -16.53 2.06
C LEU A 140 0.39 -17.68 1.30
N HIS A 141 -0.08 -18.71 2.01
CA HIS A 141 -0.54 -19.97 1.42
C HIS A 141 -1.98 -20.27 1.81
N GLN A 142 -2.72 -20.86 0.88
CA GLN A 142 -4.05 -21.41 1.07
C GLN A 142 -3.99 -22.93 0.92
N ALA A 143 -4.15 -23.66 2.04
CA ALA A 143 -4.19 -25.11 2.02
C ALA A 143 -5.53 -25.60 1.43
N VAL A 144 -5.49 -26.23 0.27
CA VAL A 144 -6.70 -26.77 -0.40
C VAL A 144 -6.95 -28.24 -0.06
N ALA A 145 -5.89 -28.98 0.26
CA ALA A 145 -5.95 -30.38 0.65
C ALA A 145 -4.77 -30.73 1.55
N GLN A 146 -4.87 -31.88 2.20
CA GLN A 146 -3.74 -32.53 2.87
C GLN A 146 -3.53 -33.91 2.27
N ALA A 147 -2.27 -34.32 2.10
CA ALA A 147 -1.93 -35.62 1.52
C ALA A 147 -0.69 -36.21 2.19
N PRO A 148 -0.57 -37.54 2.29
CA PRO A 148 0.69 -38.19 2.65
C PRO A 148 1.74 -37.88 1.58
N ALA A 149 2.86 -37.31 2.00
CA ALA A 149 3.99 -37.02 1.11
C ALA A 149 5.27 -37.60 1.73
N PRO A 150 5.72 -38.78 1.25
CA PRO A 150 6.94 -39.41 1.75
C PRO A 150 8.14 -38.46 1.58
N GLY A 151 8.92 -38.29 2.64
CA GLY A 151 10.09 -37.40 2.65
C GLY A 151 9.79 -35.91 2.82
N VAL A 152 8.51 -35.51 2.96
CA VAL A 152 8.12 -34.13 3.31
C VAL A 152 7.51 -34.11 4.72
N PRO A 153 8.10 -33.38 5.69
CA PRO A 153 7.60 -33.33 7.05
C PRO A 153 6.14 -32.87 7.15
N ALA A 154 5.43 -33.31 8.19
CA ALA A 154 4.08 -32.85 8.47
C ALA A 154 4.06 -31.31 8.65
N GLY A 155 3.07 -30.66 8.05
CA GLY A 155 2.93 -29.19 8.09
C GLY A 155 3.80 -28.43 7.08
N PHE A 156 4.51 -29.12 6.19
CA PHE A 156 5.19 -28.52 5.03
C PHE A 156 4.33 -28.64 3.78
N VAL A 157 4.58 -27.78 2.80
CA VAL A 157 3.91 -27.84 1.49
C VAL A 157 4.47 -29.03 0.70
N ALA A 158 3.62 -30.04 0.46
CA ALA A 158 3.95 -31.18 -0.38
C ALA A 158 3.98 -30.79 -1.87
N MET A 159 3.01 -29.97 -2.30
CA MET A 159 2.87 -29.56 -3.68
C MET A 159 2.18 -28.20 -3.78
N THR A 160 2.66 -27.36 -4.70
CA THR A 160 1.97 -26.14 -5.12
C THR A 160 1.00 -26.47 -6.25
N ALA A 161 -0.30 -26.36 -5.99
CA ALA A 161 -1.34 -26.56 -7.01
C ALA A 161 -1.49 -25.33 -7.91
N GLN A 162 -1.39 -24.14 -7.32
CA GLN A 162 -1.39 -22.87 -8.04
C GLN A 162 -0.43 -21.89 -7.36
N PRO A 163 0.53 -21.30 -8.10
CA PRO A 163 1.47 -20.36 -7.52
C PRO A 163 0.76 -19.09 -7.02
N GLY A 164 1.27 -18.55 -5.93
CA GLY A 164 0.84 -17.27 -5.35
C GLY A 164 1.58 -16.09 -5.98
N PHE A 165 1.13 -14.88 -5.66
CA PHE A 165 1.78 -13.64 -6.04
C PHE A 165 1.68 -12.60 -4.92
N VAL A 166 2.77 -11.88 -4.68
CA VAL A 166 2.86 -10.75 -3.73
C VAL A 166 3.37 -9.51 -4.44
N ILE A 167 2.95 -8.33 -4.00
CA ILE A 167 3.51 -7.04 -4.41
C ILE A 167 4.09 -6.34 -3.18
N GLY A 168 5.41 -6.20 -3.12
CA GLY A 168 6.10 -5.81 -1.88
C GLY A 168 5.70 -6.74 -0.74
N ASP A 169 5.06 -6.17 0.29
CA ASP A 169 4.61 -6.89 1.49
C ASP A 169 3.14 -7.36 1.41
N ARG A 170 2.42 -7.02 0.34
CA ARG A 170 0.99 -7.34 0.21
C ARG A 170 0.75 -8.56 -0.66
N VAL A 171 -0.06 -9.50 -0.17
CA VAL A 171 -0.50 -10.66 -0.94
C VAL A 171 -1.55 -10.24 -1.97
N LEU A 172 -1.26 -10.51 -3.26
CA LEU A 172 -2.23 -10.36 -4.34
C LEU A 172 -3.07 -11.62 -4.50
N ARG A 173 -2.42 -12.78 -4.40
CA ARG A 173 -3.04 -14.10 -4.45
C ARG A 173 -2.22 -15.08 -3.63
N ALA A 174 -2.83 -15.74 -2.66
CA ALA A 174 -2.16 -16.80 -1.91
C ALA A 174 -1.82 -17.99 -2.82
N ALA A 175 -0.72 -18.68 -2.54
CA ALA A 175 -0.40 -19.91 -3.23
C ALA A 175 -1.35 -21.03 -2.76
N MET A 176 -2.05 -21.70 -3.68
CA MET A 176 -2.84 -22.87 -3.32
C MET A 176 -1.92 -24.08 -3.21
N VAL A 177 -1.94 -24.71 -2.05
CA VAL A 177 -0.98 -25.75 -1.69
C VAL A 177 -1.68 -26.97 -1.13
N ILE A 178 -1.04 -28.12 -1.33
CA ILE A 178 -1.34 -29.35 -0.62
C ILE A 178 -0.32 -29.49 0.50
N VAL A 179 -0.80 -29.60 1.74
CA VAL A 179 0.06 -29.72 2.92
C VAL A 179 0.33 -31.21 3.21
N SER A 180 1.57 -31.54 3.53
CA SER A 180 1.94 -32.89 3.93
C SER A 180 1.36 -33.20 5.31
N THR A 181 0.73 -34.36 5.45
CA THR A 181 0.37 -34.94 6.77
C THR A 181 1.55 -35.62 7.45
N GLY A 182 2.73 -35.63 6.80
CA GLY A 182 3.81 -36.55 7.11
C GLY A 182 3.53 -37.94 6.54
N GLY A 183 4.59 -38.66 6.23
CA GLY A 183 4.53 -40.05 5.84
C GLY A 183 5.80 -40.73 6.31
N ASP A 184 5.70 -41.56 7.35
CA ASP A 184 6.66 -42.63 7.53
C ASP A 184 6.59 -43.48 6.25
N ALA A 185 7.75 -43.80 5.67
CA ALA A 185 7.81 -44.77 4.60
C ALA A 185 7.04 -46.02 5.06
N PRO A 186 6.19 -46.64 4.21
CA PRO A 186 5.49 -47.85 4.60
C PRO A 186 6.55 -48.87 5.03
N THR A 187 6.58 -49.18 6.33
CA THR A 187 7.44 -50.24 6.85
C THR A 187 6.88 -51.52 6.24
N PRO A 188 7.67 -52.31 5.48
CA PRO A 188 7.17 -53.58 4.98
C PRO A 188 6.83 -54.43 6.19
N GLU A 189 5.55 -54.76 6.35
CA GLU A 189 5.08 -55.69 7.37
C GLU A 189 5.76 -57.04 7.12
N ASN A 190 6.77 -57.35 7.94
CA ASN A 190 7.35 -58.68 8.01
C ASN A 190 6.25 -59.64 8.48
N GLY A 191 5.70 -60.41 7.55
CA GLY A 191 4.83 -61.54 7.85
C GLY A 191 5.57 -62.58 8.68
N ALA A 192 5.39 -62.53 9.99
CA ALA A 192 5.81 -63.57 10.92
C ALA A 192 4.66 -64.56 11.18
N HIS A 193 5.06 -65.83 11.26
CA HIS A 193 4.33 -66.99 11.80
C HIS A 193 3.18 -67.58 10.96
N ILE A 194 3.51 -68.67 10.27
CA ILE A 194 2.63 -69.84 10.16
C ILE A 194 3.26 -70.96 10.99
N ASP A 195 2.79 -71.09 12.23
CA ASP A 195 2.85 -72.35 12.96
C ASP A 195 1.81 -73.31 12.35
N THR A 196 2.24 -74.46 11.87
CA THR A 196 1.34 -75.61 11.70
C THR A 196 2.06 -76.87 12.16
N SER A 197 1.84 -77.21 13.43
CA SER A 197 1.91 -78.57 13.95
C SER A 197 0.62 -79.31 13.61
N ALA A 198 0.71 -80.37 12.81
CA ALA A 198 -0.12 -81.59 12.84
C ALA A 198 0.42 -82.60 11.82
#